data_AF-W0ALR8-F1
#
_entry.id   AF-W0ALR8-F1
#
_cell.length_a   1.000
_cell.length_b   1.000
_cell.length_c   1.000
_cell.angle_alpha   90.00
_cell.angle_beta   90.00
_cell.angle_gamma   90.00
#
_symmetry.space_group_name_H-M   'P 1'
#
loop_
_entity.id
_entity.type
_entity.pdbx_description
1 polymer ?
#
loop_
_entity_poly.entity_id
_entity_poly.type
_entity_poly.pdbx_seq_one_letter_code
_entity_poly.pdbx_strand_id
1 'polypeptide(L)' 'MSLMCRVVGHSPKRDRARYDGDFYWAPCDRCGSTLMRDRSGWRIPTRYEAARHEVRLDDLAAARAAEAQPAE' A
#
# COMPACT_ATOMS: atom_id res chain seq x y z
N MET A 1 -9.80 -14.23 -2.80
CA MET A 1 -9.48 -13.74 -4.15
C MET A 1 -10.69 -13.94 -5.05
N SER A 2 -11.26 -12.86 -5.61
CA SER A 2 -12.41 -12.97 -6.52
C SER A 2 -11.94 -13.29 -7.94
N LEU A 3 -12.54 -14.31 -8.58
CA LEU A 3 -12.19 -14.78 -9.93
C LEU A 3 -12.20 -13.65 -10.98
N MET A 4 -13.04 -12.63 -10.79
CA MET A 4 -13.11 -11.48 -11.69
C MET A 4 -11.78 -10.73 -11.83
N CYS A 5 -11.00 -10.58 -10.76
CA CYS A 5 -9.75 -9.82 -10.83
C CYS A 5 -8.64 -10.52 -11.64
N ARG A 6 -8.77 -11.84 -11.88
CA ARG A 6 -7.87 -12.58 -12.78
C ARG A 6 -8.15 -12.30 -14.26
N VAL A 7 -9.40 -11.96 -14.61
CA VAL A 7 -9.83 -11.78 -16.00
C VAL A 7 -9.77 -10.31 -16.42
N VAL A 8 -10.36 -9.41 -15.62
CA VAL A 8 -10.42 -7.97 -15.93
C VAL A 8 -9.27 -7.16 -15.31
N GLY A 9 -8.34 -7.83 -14.62
CA GLY A 9 -7.26 -7.18 -13.89
C GLY A 9 -7.73 -6.49 -12.61
N HIS A 10 -6.77 -6.07 -11.80
CA HIS A 10 -7.01 -5.35 -10.56
C HIS A 10 -7.22 -3.86 -10.83
N SER A 11 -8.20 -3.25 -10.17
CA SER A 11 -8.43 -1.81 -10.23
C SER A 11 -8.12 -1.19 -8.87
N PRO A 12 -7.23 -0.18 -8.79
CA PRO A 12 -6.89 0.47 -7.52
C PRO A 12 -8.03 1.37 -7.06
N LYS A 13 -8.34 1.29 -5.76
CA LYS A 13 -9.19 2.25 -5.07
C LYS A 13 -8.38 3.51 -4.76
N ARG A 14 -8.27 4.41 -5.76
CA ARG A 14 -7.35 5.57 -5.75
C ARG A 14 -7.63 6.56 -4.62
N ASP A 15 -8.88 6.66 -4.17
CA ASP A 15 -9.29 7.45 -3.01
C ASP A 15 -8.66 6.97 -1.70
N ARG A 16 -8.24 5.69 -1.63
CA ARG A 16 -7.50 5.12 -0.49
C ARG A 16 -6.02 4.93 -0.77
N ALA A 17 -5.47 5.58 -1.81
CA ALA A 17 -4.04 5.50 -2.07
C ALA A 17 -3.24 6.21 -0.97
N ARG A 18 -2.20 5.55 -0.47
CA ARG A 18 -1.26 6.07 0.54
C ARG A 18 0.17 5.95 0.02
N TYR A 19 0.98 6.96 0.34
CA TYR A 19 2.40 6.93 0.07
C TYR A 19 3.13 6.40 1.31
N ASP A 20 3.99 5.40 1.13
CA ASP A 20 4.74 4.79 2.23
C ASP A 20 6.17 5.34 2.37
N GLY A 21 6.50 6.39 1.61
CA GLY A 21 7.86 6.94 1.54
C GLY A 21 8.61 6.58 0.25
N ASP A 22 8.17 5.55 -0.47
CA ASP A 22 8.77 5.17 -1.76
C ASP A 22 7.76 5.02 -2.87
N PHE A 23 6.66 4.30 -2.62
CA PHE A 23 5.66 3.97 -3.63
C PHE A 23 4.26 4.33 -3.15
N TYR A 24 3.34 4.44 -4.11
CA TYR A 24 1.93 4.57 -3.79
C TYR A 24 1.29 3.20 -3.68
N TRP A 25 0.55 2.98 -2.60
CA TRP A 25 -0.12 1.74 -2.27
C TRP A 25 -1.62 1.97 -2.16
N ALA A 26 -2.42 1.08 -2.72
CA ALA A 26 -3.88 1.16 -2.65
C ALA A 26 -4.51 -0.24 -2.66
N PRO A 27 -5.63 -0.46 -1.96
CA PRO A 27 -6.36 -1.71 -2.09
C PRO A 27 -7.06 -1.78 -3.45
N CYS A 28 -7.24 -2.99 -3.97
CA CYS A 28 -8.11 -3.25 -5.11
C CYS A 28 -9.57 -2.97 -4.72
N ASP A 29 -10.28 -2.16 -5.52
CA ASP A 29 -11.67 -1.77 -5.21
C ASP A 29 -12.64 -2.96 -5.20
N ARG A 30 -12.29 -4.04 -5.92
CA ARG A 30 -13.13 -5.24 -6.04
C ARG A 30 -12.79 -6.35 -5.05
N CYS A 31 -11.51 -6.61 -4.79
CA CYS A 31 -11.10 -7.77 -3.98
C CYS A 31 -10.27 -7.42 -2.75
N GLY A 32 -10.00 -6.14 -2.50
CA GLY A 32 -9.23 -5.66 -1.36
C GLY A 32 -7.74 -5.95 -1.41
N SER A 33 -7.25 -6.71 -2.39
CA SER A 33 -5.81 -7.02 -2.50
C SER A 33 -4.98 -5.76 -2.63
N THR A 34 -3.89 -5.68 -1.87
CA THR A 34 -2.94 -4.57 -1.92
C THR A 34 -2.28 -4.47 -3.29
N LEU A 35 -2.31 -3.28 -3.87
CA LEU A 35 -1.67 -2.92 -5.13
C LEU A 35 -0.61 -1.85 -4.88
N MET A 36 0.44 -1.92 -5.66
CA MET A 36 1.57 -0.99 -5.67
C MET A 36 1.60 -0.27 -7.01
N ARG A 37 1.86 1.04 -6.99
CA ARG A 37 2.05 1.85 -8.19
C ARG A 37 3.52 1.86 -8.57
N ASP A 38 3.81 1.29 -9.73
CA ASP A 38 5.10 1.37 -10.42
C ASP A 38 5.03 2.41 -11.56
N ARG A 39 6.15 2.68 -12.23
CA ARG A 39 6.25 3.47 -13.47
C ARG A 39 5.27 3.02 -14.55
N SER A 40 4.96 1.73 -14.61
CA SER A 40 4.05 1.17 -15.62
C SER A 40 2.56 1.23 -15.22
N GLY A 41 2.26 1.61 -13.97
CA GLY A 41 0.90 1.65 -13.44
C GLY A 41 0.70 0.81 -12.18
N TRP A 42 -0.55 0.47 -11.88
CA TRP A 42 -0.92 -0.28 -10.67
C TRP A 42 -0.82 -1.78 -10.90
N ARG A 43 -0.11 -2.49 -10.02
CA ARG A 43 0.06 -3.94 -10.09
C ARG A 43 0.03 -4.59 -8.72
N ILE A 44 -0.03 -5.91 -8.70
CA ILE A 44 0.21 -6.68 -7.47
C ILE A 44 1.71 -6.59 -7.14
N PRO A 45 2.08 -6.24 -5.89
CA PRO A 45 3.46 -6.26 -5.43
C PRO A 45 3.99 -7.70 -5.40
N THR A 46 5.30 -7.84 -5.53
CA THR A 46 5.98 -9.09 -5.16
C THR A 46 5.91 -9.28 -3.65
N ARG A 47 6.15 -10.52 -3.17
CA ARG A 47 6.19 -10.80 -1.73
C ARG A 47 7.22 -9.94 -0.99
N TYR A 48 8.38 -9.72 -1.60
CA TYR A 48 9.44 -8.88 -1.03
C TYR A 48 8.99 -7.41 -0.90
N GLU A 49 8.36 -6.86 -1.93
CA GLU A 49 7.85 -5.49 -1.89
C GLU A 49 6.74 -5.31 -0.85
N ALA A 50 5.85 -6.29 -0.72
CA ALA A 50 4.80 -6.28 0.31
C ALA A 50 5.40 -6.29 1.72
N ALA A 51 6.38 -7.17 1.99
CA ALA A 51 7.04 -7.22 3.29
C ALA A 51 7.78 -5.91 3.61
N ARG A 52 8.45 -5.31 2.63
CA ARG A 52 9.11 -4.00 2.79
C ARG A 52 8.12 -2.88 3.08
N HIS A 53 6.94 -2.92 2.47
CA HIS A 53 5.88 -1.96 2.73
C HIS A 53 5.37 -2.04 4.17
N GLU A 54 5.17 -3.25 4.69
CA GLU A 54 4.75 -3.46 6.08
C GLU A 54 5.76 -2.88 7.08
N VAL A 55 7.07 -3.12 6.85
CA VAL A 55 8.14 -2.53 7.68
C VAL A 55 8.09 -1.00 7.65
N ARG A 56 7.90 -0.39 6.47
CA ARG A 56 7.82 1.07 6.36
C ARG A 56 6.62 1.66 7.07
N LEU A 57 5.47 0.99 7.03
CA LEU A 57 4.30 1.46 7.76
C LEU A 57 4.56 1.45 9.27
N ASP A 58 5.30 0.45 9.77
CA ASP A 58 5.72 0.38 11.16
C ASP A 58 6.70 1.51 11.51
N ASP A 59 7.74 1.74 10.69
CA ASP A 59 8.69 2.84 10.86
C ASP A 59 7.98 4.22 10.87
N LEU A 60 7.04 4.45 9.95
CA LEU A 60 6.26 5.69 9.88
C LEU A 60 5.33 5.86 11.09
N ALA A 61 4.75 4.77 11.59
CA ALA A 61 3.94 4.78 12.79
C ALA A 61 4.79 5.09 14.04
N ALA A 62 5.97 4.48 14.14
CA ALA A 62 6.93 4.73 15.21
C ALA A 62 7.43 6.19 15.20
N ALA A 63 7.79 6.72 14.02
CA ALA A 63 8.20 8.12 13.87
C ALA A 63 7.09 9.08 14.33
N ARG A 64 5.86 8.86 13.88
CA ARG A 64 4.71 9.67 14.30
C ARG A 64 4.44 9.58 15.80
N ALA A 65 4.60 8.41 16.41
CA ALA A 65 4.45 8.24 17.85
C ALA A 65 5.55 9.00 18.61
N ALA A 66 6.79 8.98 18.11
CA ALA A 66 7.89 9.74 18.69
C ALA A 66 7.65 11.25 18.64
N GLU A 67 7.13 11.76 17.52
CA GLU A 67 6.77 13.18 17.32
C GLU A 67 5.57 13.63 18.18
N ALA A 68 4.66 12.72 18.52
CA ALA A 68 3.44 13.04 19.28
C ALA A 68 3.66 13.20 20.80
N GLN A 69 4.88 13.00 21.31
CA GLN A 69 5.20 13.21 22.72
C GLN A 69 5.31 14.73 23.01
N PRO A 70 4.45 15.30 23.87
CA PRO A 70 4.55 16.71 24.22
C PRO A 70 5.87 16.95 24.97
N ALA A 71 6.58 18.00 24.60
CA ALA A 71 7.70 18.51 25.37
C ALA A 71 7.19 18.92 26.76
N GLU A 72 7.68 18.26 27.80
CA GLU A 72 7.47 18.61 29.21
C GLU A 72 8.18 19.90 29.59
#